data_AF-A0A8E5HSD7-F1
#
_entry.id   AF-A0A8E5HSD7-F1
#
_cell.length_a   1.000
_cell.length_b   1.000
_cell.length_c   1.000
_cell.angle_alpha   90.00
_cell.angle_beta   90.00
_cell.angle_gamma   90.00
#
_symmetry.space_group_name_H-M   'P 1'
#
loop_
_entity.id
_entity.type
_entity.pdbx_description
1 polymer ?
#
loop_
_entity_poly.entity_id
_entity_poly.type
_entity_poly.pdbx_seq_one_letter_code
_entity_poly.pdbx_strand_id
1 'polypeptide(L)'
;MDSLKSVLPEGKGILPYYMFVLSVISIGNCLQTYSTLHFSRRLYNGRFIRNTKLPPATATFDPEDSTDKLVSAQNDPNATDQLTPLAGRIFGTWTLITSIVRCYAAYNLHLGPVYNIAYWTYVVAFGHFFSEKFVFGSMTFGLPQVFPFTLATCALIWMPLVRDYYVTVY
;
A
#
# COMPACT_ATOMS: atom_id res chain seq x y z
N MET A 1 25.19 22.20 2.98
CA MET A 1 24.11 21.81 3.91
C MET A 1 22.86 22.68 3.75
N ASP A 2 22.93 23.77 2.98
CA ASP A 2 21.83 24.74 2.84
C ASP A 2 20.71 24.31 1.86
N SER A 3 21.02 23.62 0.76
CA SER A 3 19.97 23.06 -0.14
C SER A 3 19.11 21.97 0.49
N LEU A 4 19.60 21.27 1.51
CA LEU A 4 18.80 20.25 2.20
C LEU A 4 17.75 20.90 3.11
N LYS A 5 18.03 22.06 3.68
CA LYS A 5 17.07 22.79 4.53
C LYS A 5 15.89 23.33 3.73
N SER A 6 16.10 23.77 2.48
CA SER A 6 15.03 24.34 1.65
C SER A 6 13.98 23.32 1.18
N VAL A 7 14.27 22.02 1.29
CA VAL A 7 13.37 20.94 0.85
C VAL A 7 12.82 20.16 2.05
N LEU A 8 13.25 20.47 3.27
CA LEU A 8 12.70 19.83 4.46
C LEU A 8 11.47 20.61 4.95
N PRO A 9 10.45 19.93 5.47
CA PRO A 9 9.32 20.62 6.09
C PRO A 9 9.78 21.50 7.25
N GLU A 10 9.30 22.74 7.30
CA GLU A 10 9.53 23.66 8.43
C GLU A 10 8.48 23.50 9.55
N GLY A 11 7.58 22.52 9.41
CA GLY A 11 6.47 22.28 10.33
C GLY A 11 6.92 21.89 11.74
N LYS A 12 6.11 22.23 12.74
CA LYS A 12 6.36 21.93 14.16
C LYS A 12 6.42 20.42 14.40
N GLY A 13 7.28 19.95 15.31
CA GLY A 13 7.34 18.54 15.71
C GLY A 13 7.85 17.57 14.62
N ILE A 14 7.64 16.27 14.81
CA ILE A 14 8.33 15.20 14.03
C ILE A 14 7.49 14.66 12.86
N LEU A 15 6.16 14.73 12.94
CA LEU A 15 5.25 14.13 11.95
C LEU A 15 5.48 14.64 10.50
N PRO A 16 5.76 15.94 10.24
CA PRO A 16 6.12 16.43 8.91
C PRO A 16 7.30 15.67 8.28
N TYR A 17 8.38 15.48 9.04
CA TYR A 17 9.58 14.80 8.58
C TYR A 17 9.32 13.32 8.31
N TYR A 18 8.54 12.67 9.19
CA TYR A 18 8.11 11.29 8.99
C TYR A 18 7.33 11.11 7.67
N MET A 19 6.35 11.99 7.40
CA MET A 19 5.60 11.96 6.14
C MET A 19 6.48 12.20 4.92
N PHE A 20 7.39 13.17 5.00
CA PHE A 20 8.30 13.48 3.91
C PHE A 20 9.22 12.30 3.58
N VAL A 21 9.89 11.72 4.58
CA VAL A 21 10.78 10.55 4.40
C VAL A 21 10.03 9.36 3.81
N LEU A 22 8.84 9.04 4.34
CA LEU A 22 8.03 7.95 3.80
C LEU A 22 7.59 8.20 2.36
N SER A 23 7.34 9.45 1.99
CA SER A 23 6.97 9.81 0.62
C SER A 23 8.13 9.57 -0.35
N VAL A 24 9.35 9.98 0.01
CA VAL A 24 10.56 9.70 -0.79
C VAL A 24 10.78 8.20 -0.98
N ILE A 25 10.67 7.42 0.10
CA ILE A 25 10.77 5.95 0.03
C ILE A 25 9.70 5.37 -0.90
N SER A 26 8.48 5.89 -0.85
CA SER A 26 7.35 5.41 -1.66
C SER A 26 7.51 5.75 -3.14
N ILE A 27 8.12 6.90 -3.48
CA ILE A 27 8.48 7.22 -4.87
C ILE A 27 9.51 6.22 -5.39
N GLY A 28 10.54 5.89 -4.60
CA GLY A 28 11.49 4.83 -4.95
C GLY A 28 10.82 3.47 -5.15
N ASN A 29 9.87 3.10 -4.29
CA ASN A 29 9.09 1.88 -4.44
C ASN A 29 8.24 1.88 -5.72
N CYS A 30 7.59 3.00 -6.05
CA CYS A 30 6.87 3.15 -7.31
C CYS A 30 7.80 2.87 -8.50
N LEU A 31 8.93 3.58 -8.61
CA LEU A 31 9.87 3.36 -9.71
C LEU A 31 10.34 1.90 -9.80
N GLN A 32 10.62 1.29 -8.66
CA GLN A 32 11.02 -0.12 -8.59
C GLN A 32 9.95 -1.06 -9.16
N THR A 33 8.66 -0.83 -8.86
CA THR A 33 7.55 -1.69 -9.35
C THR A 33 7.32 -1.63 -10.86
N TYR A 34 7.81 -0.57 -11.52
CA TYR A 34 7.82 -0.46 -12.98
C TYR A 34 9.00 -1.20 -13.62
N SER A 35 10.09 -1.38 -12.88
CA SER A 35 11.31 -2.02 -13.36
C SER A 35 11.40 -3.51 -13.00
N THR A 36 10.83 -3.92 -11.86
CA THR A 36 10.91 -5.30 -11.37
C THR A 36 9.73 -5.67 -10.48
N LEU A 37 9.31 -6.93 -10.56
CA LEU A 37 8.30 -7.52 -9.67
C LEU A 37 8.89 -8.13 -8.39
N HIS A 38 10.22 -8.22 -8.27
CA HIS A 38 10.89 -9.00 -7.23
C HIS A 38 10.36 -8.74 -5.82
N PHE A 39 10.25 -7.48 -5.41
CA PHE A 39 9.84 -7.12 -4.05
C PHE A 39 8.33 -7.25 -3.84
N SER A 40 7.53 -6.84 -4.82
CA SER A 40 6.07 -6.97 -4.73
C SER A 40 5.63 -8.44 -4.71
N ARG A 41 6.35 -9.36 -5.39
CA ARG A 41 6.08 -10.81 -5.29
C ARG A 41 6.42 -11.38 -3.92
N ARG A 42 7.38 -10.78 -3.22
CA ARG A 42 7.70 -11.16 -1.83
C ARG A 42 6.64 -10.68 -0.86
N LEU A 43 6.00 -9.54 -1.15
CA LEU A 43 4.88 -9.00 -0.39
C LEU A 43 3.61 -9.83 -0.65
N TYR A 44 3.23 -10.02 -1.91
CA TYR A 44 2.10 -10.85 -2.35
C TYR A 44 2.57 -12.25 -2.73
N ASN A 45 2.94 -13.04 -1.73
CA ASN A 45 3.55 -14.36 -1.88
C ASN A 45 2.57 -15.53 -1.71
N GLY A 46 1.27 -15.25 -1.66
CA GLY A 46 0.23 -16.27 -1.70
C GLY A 46 0.23 -17.00 -3.03
N ARG A 47 0.13 -18.33 -3.00
CA ARG A 47 0.21 -19.18 -4.20
C ARG A 47 -1.15 -19.77 -4.51
N PHE A 48 -1.48 -19.88 -5.80
CA PHE A 48 -2.79 -20.28 -6.28
C PHE A 48 -2.72 -21.21 -7.49
N ILE A 49 -3.79 -21.98 -7.68
CA ILE A 49 -4.05 -22.79 -8.87
C ILE A 49 -5.41 -22.43 -9.47
N ARG A 50 -5.63 -22.79 -10.74
CA ARG A 50 -6.92 -22.57 -11.42
C ARG A 50 -8.04 -23.35 -10.72
N ASN A 51 -9.16 -22.68 -10.51
CA ASN A 51 -10.35 -23.30 -9.94
C ASN A 51 -11.05 -24.19 -10.99
N THR A 52 -10.89 -25.50 -10.87
CA THR A 52 -11.51 -26.47 -11.78
C THR A 52 -13.01 -26.70 -11.52
N LYS A 53 -13.56 -26.09 -10.46
CA LYS A 53 -14.98 -26.22 -10.10
C LYS A 53 -15.88 -25.21 -10.80
N LEU A 54 -15.32 -24.23 -11.52
CA LEU A 54 -16.12 -23.26 -12.27
C LEU A 54 -16.81 -23.94 -13.46
N PRO A 55 -18.07 -23.58 -13.77
CA PRO A 55 -18.77 -24.13 -14.93
C PRO A 55 -18.08 -23.69 -16.24
N PRO A 56 -18.30 -24.37 -17.37
CA PRO A 56 -17.73 -23.94 -18.66
C PRO A 56 -18.33 -22.60 -19.13
N ALA A 57 -17.64 -21.95 -20.07
CA ALA A 57 -18.11 -20.69 -20.65
C ALA A 57 -19.47 -20.86 -21.38
N THR A 58 -20.32 -19.85 -21.24
CA THR A 58 -21.63 -19.76 -21.90
C THR A 58 -21.79 -18.35 -22.50
N ALA A 59 -22.92 -18.10 -23.18
CA ALA A 59 -23.20 -16.77 -23.74
C ALA A 59 -23.27 -15.62 -22.70
N THR A 60 -23.40 -15.93 -21.41
CA THR A 60 -23.54 -14.93 -20.34
C THR A 60 -22.52 -15.10 -19.21
N PHE A 61 -21.62 -16.08 -19.31
CA PHE A 61 -20.66 -16.40 -18.26
C PHE A 61 -19.34 -16.86 -18.86
N ASP A 62 -18.25 -16.22 -18.45
CA ASP A 62 -16.88 -16.67 -18.75
C ASP A 62 -16.14 -16.96 -17.43
N PRO A 63 -15.60 -18.18 -17.23
CA PRO A 63 -14.77 -18.51 -16.07
C PRO A 63 -13.57 -17.58 -15.85
N GLU A 64 -13.02 -16.98 -16.92
CA GLU A 64 -11.87 -16.07 -16.83
C GLU A 64 -12.21 -14.72 -16.19
N ASP A 65 -13.49 -14.33 -16.25
CA ASP A 65 -14.03 -13.11 -15.64
C ASP A 65 -14.39 -13.31 -14.16
N SER A 66 -14.44 -14.56 -13.68
CA SER A 66 -14.75 -14.87 -12.28
C SER A 66 -13.64 -14.41 -11.34
N THR A 67 -14.02 -13.77 -10.23
CA THR A 67 -13.10 -13.47 -9.12
C THR A 67 -12.58 -14.74 -8.43
N ASP A 68 -13.32 -15.85 -8.55
CA ASP A 68 -12.98 -17.15 -7.95
C ASP A 68 -12.23 -18.06 -8.92
N LYS A 69 -11.66 -17.52 -10.00
CA LYS A 69 -10.91 -18.29 -11.00
C LYS A 69 -9.63 -18.94 -10.45
N LEU A 70 -9.14 -18.47 -9.31
CA LEU A 70 -7.98 -19.00 -8.61
C LEU A 70 -8.35 -19.42 -7.18
N VAL A 71 -7.82 -20.55 -6.72
CA VAL A 71 -7.95 -21.04 -5.35
C VAL A 71 -6.58 -21.15 -4.69
N SER A 72 -6.50 -20.84 -3.40
CA SER A 72 -5.24 -20.88 -2.65
C SER A 72 -4.67 -22.30 -2.60
N ALA A 73 -3.37 -22.42 -2.87
CA ALA A 73 -2.63 -23.66 -2.94
C ALA A 73 -1.15 -23.44 -2.55
N GLN A 74 -0.92 -22.94 -1.33
CA GLN A 74 0.39 -22.49 -0.87
C GLN A 74 1.51 -23.53 -1.02
N ASN A 75 1.20 -24.81 -0.79
CA ASN A 75 2.17 -25.91 -0.76
C ASN A 75 2.30 -26.66 -2.10
N ASP A 76 1.54 -26.27 -3.13
CA ASP A 76 1.58 -26.95 -4.42
C ASP A 76 2.78 -26.44 -5.25
N PRO A 77 3.63 -27.34 -5.78
CA PRO A 77 4.79 -26.94 -6.60
C PRO A 77 4.39 -26.23 -7.90
N ASN A 78 3.22 -26.54 -8.45
CA ASN A 78 2.70 -25.98 -9.70
C ASN A 78 1.92 -24.67 -9.48
N ALA A 79 1.64 -24.30 -8.23
CA ALA A 79 0.94 -23.04 -7.94
C ALA A 79 1.79 -21.83 -8.34
N THR A 80 1.15 -20.68 -8.53
CA THR A 80 1.82 -19.41 -8.84
C THR A 80 1.18 -18.26 -8.06
N ASP A 81 1.93 -17.19 -7.82
CA ASP A 81 1.33 -15.97 -7.25
C ASP A 81 0.53 -15.21 -8.32
N GLN A 82 -0.35 -14.33 -7.84
CA GLN A 82 -1.23 -13.53 -8.69
C GLN A 82 -0.59 -12.24 -9.21
N LEU A 83 0.70 -11.98 -8.89
CA LEU A 83 1.31 -10.70 -9.22
C LEU A 83 1.82 -10.68 -10.67
N THR A 84 1.06 -9.99 -11.51
CA THR A 84 1.42 -9.73 -12.91
C THR A 84 2.19 -8.40 -13.08
N PRO A 85 2.86 -8.18 -14.22
CA PRO A 85 3.46 -6.88 -14.55
C PRO A 85 2.47 -5.71 -14.51
N LEU A 86 1.22 -5.95 -14.93
CA LEU A 86 0.17 -4.93 -14.87
C LEU A 86 -0.19 -4.60 -13.42
N ALA A 87 -0.41 -5.61 -12.58
CA ALA A 87 -0.69 -5.43 -11.16
C ALA A 87 0.45 -4.67 -10.44
N GLY A 88 1.71 -4.98 -10.78
CA GLY A 88 2.88 -4.24 -10.28
C GLY A 88 2.81 -2.74 -10.59
N ARG A 89 2.50 -2.36 -11.83
CA ARG A 89 2.36 -0.94 -12.22
C ARG A 89 1.18 -0.24 -11.55
N ILE A 90 0.05 -0.94 -11.38
CA ILE A 90 -1.11 -0.40 -10.65
C ILE A 90 -0.74 -0.15 -9.18
N PHE A 91 -0.07 -1.11 -8.53
CA PHE A 91 0.43 -0.95 -7.17
C PHE A 91 1.42 0.23 -7.06
N GLY A 92 2.32 0.38 -8.03
CA GLY A 92 3.23 1.52 -8.12
C GLY A 92 2.49 2.87 -8.25
N THR A 93 1.51 2.95 -9.15
CA THR A 93 0.69 4.15 -9.36
C THR A 93 -0.08 4.54 -8.10
N TRP A 94 -0.72 3.57 -7.45
CA TRP A 94 -1.40 3.77 -6.18
C TRP A 94 -0.43 4.29 -5.10
N THR A 95 0.76 3.68 -5.00
CA THR A 95 1.82 4.10 -4.08
C THR A 95 2.28 5.53 -4.37
N LEU A 96 2.41 5.92 -5.64
CA LEU A 96 2.78 7.29 -6.04
C LEU A 96 1.71 8.29 -5.60
N ILE A 97 0.42 8.00 -5.82
CA ILE A 97 -0.68 8.88 -5.38
C ILE A 97 -0.63 9.09 -3.86
N THR A 98 -0.48 8.02 -3.07
CA THR A 98 -0.37 8.16 -1.60
C THR A 98 0.89 8.94 -1.19
N SER A 99 1.98 8.83 -1.95
CA SER A 99 3.20 9.60 -1.69
C SER A 99 3.02 11.09 -1.96
N ILE A 100 2.29 11.47 -3.01
CA ILE A 100 1.98 12.85 -3.32
C ILE A 100 1.14 13.46 -2.18
N VAL A 101 0.09 12.75 -1.75
CA VAL A 101 -0.73 13.18 -0.61
C VAL A 101 0.12 13.42 0.64
N ARG A 102 1.00 12.47 0.99
CA ARG A 102 1.88 12.59 2.16
C ARG A 102 2.91 13.71 2.01
N CYS A 103 3.46 13.92 0.82
CA CYS A 103 4.32 15.07 0.53
C CYS A 103 3.59 16.38 0.80
N TYR A 104 2.39 16.57 0.25
CA TYR A 104 1.61 17.78 0.48
C TYR A 104 1.23 17.93 1.96
N ALA A 105 0.84 16.84 2.62
CA ALA A 105 0.51 16.84 4.03
C ALA A 105 1.70 17.23 4.90
N ALA A 106 2.92 16.79 4.57
CA ALA A 106 4.13 17.15 5.33
C ALA A 106 4.31 18.67 5.50
N TYR A 107 3.88 19.49 4.52
CA TYR A 107 3.95 20.94 4.61
C TYR A 107 2.67 21.62 5.14
N ASN A 108 1.56 20.88 5.24
CA ASN A 108 0.22 21.44 5.45
C ASN A 108 -0.59 20.74 6.56
N LEU A 109 0.08 20.12 7.54
CA LEU A 109 -0.60 19.44 8.67
C LEU A 109 -1.48 20.34 9.53
N HIS A 110 -1.32 21.67 9.44
CA HIS A 110 -2.16 22.63 10.13
C HIS A 110 -3.58 22.70 9.56
N LEU A 111 -3.79 22.21 8.35
CA LEU A 111 -5.09 22.12 7.69
C LEU A 111 -5.72 20.75 7.97
N GLY A 112 -6.84 20.75 8.69
CA GLY A 112 -7.63 19.58 9.05
C GLY A 112 -7.98 18.68 7.87
N PRO A 113 -8.47 19.21 6.73
CA PRO A 113 -8.78 18.40 5.55
C PRO A 113 -7.57 17.65 4.98
N VAL A 114 -6.40 18.32 4.90
CA VAL A 114 -5.17 17.70 4.39
C VAL A 114 -4.67 16.62 5.36
N TYR A 115 -4.71 16.91 6.66
CA TYR A 115 -4.39 15.95 7.71
C TYR A 115 -5.25 14.68 7.60
N ASN A 116 -6.56 14.88 7.47
CA ASN A 116 -7.53 13.78 7.39
C ASN A 116 -7.33 12.95 6.12
N ILE A 117 -7.11 13.58 4.96
CA ILE A 117 -6.86 12.84 3.71
C ILE A 117 -5.59 12.01 3.82
N ALA A 118 -4.51 12.56 4.38
CA ALA A 118 -3.28 11.81 4.63
C ALA A 118 -3.54 10.61 5.56
N TYR A 119 -4.25 10.83 6.68
CA TYR A 119 -4.64 9.76 7.60
C TYR A 119 -5.43 8.64 6.90
N TRP A 120 -6.41 9.00 6.07
CA TRP A 120 -7.21 8.03 5.32
C TRP A 120 -6.38 7.19 4.34
N THR A 121 -5.28 7.70 3.79
CA THR A 121 -4.38 6.86 2.96
C THR A 121 -3.77 5.70 3.76
N TYR A 122 -3.46 5.90 5.05
CA TYR A 122 -2.98 4.84 5.93
C TYR A 122 -4.09 3.85 6.30
N VAL A 123 -5.33 4.34 6.51
CA VAL A 123 -6.50 3.48 6.75
C VAL A 123 -6.75 2.55 5.55
N VAL A 124 -6.76 3.10 4.33
CA VAL A 124 -6.95 2.32 3.10
C VAL A 124 -5.81 1.32 2.91
N ALA A 125 -4.55 1.74 3.09
CA ALA A 125 -3.41 0.85 2.97
C ALA A 125 -3.46 -0.32 3.97
N PHE A 126 -3.78 -0.04 5.23
CA PHE A 126 -3.93 -1.06 6.26
C PHE A 126 -5.09 -2.01 5.93
N GLY A 127 -6.26 -1.47 5.56
CA GLY A 127 -7.43 -2.26 5.17
C GLY A 127 -7.15 -3.19 3.99
N HIS A 128 -6.43 -2.70 2.97
CA HIS A 128 -5.99 -3.49 1.82
C HIS A 128 -5.06 -4.63 2.24
N PHE A 129 -3.97 -4.36 2.97
CA PHE A 129 -3.06 -5.42 3.39
C PHE A 129 -3.73 -6.42 4.35
N PHE A 130 -4.66 -5.94 5.19
CA PHE A 130 -5.44 -6.80 6.07
C PHE A 130 -6.36 -7.74 5.27
N SER A 131 -7.07 -7.26 4.25
CA SER A 131 -7.93 -8.12 3.41
C SER A 131 -7.11 -9.12 2.58
N GLU A 132 -5.97 -8.70 2.02
CA GLU A 132 -5.06 -9.59 1.28
C GLU A 132 -4.56 -10.74 2.14
N LYS A 133 -4.38 -10.50 3.45
CA LYS A 133 -3.98 -11.54 4.40
C LYS A 133 -5.13 -12.46 4.81
N PHE A 134 -6.25 -11.89 5.25
CA PHE A 134 -7.29 -12.62 5.98
C PHE A 134 -8.50 -13.02 5.12
N VAL A 135 -8.67 -12.41 3.95
CA VAL A 135 -9.79 -12.69 3.03
C VAL A 135 -9.27 -13.37 1.77
N PHE A 136 -8.31 -12.75 1.07
CA PHE A 136 -7.88 -13.22 -0.25
C PHE A 136 -6.72 -14.24 -0.21
N GLY A 137 -5.96 -14.28 0.88
CA GLY A 137 -4.85 -15.23 1.04
C GLY A 137 -3.68 -15.02 0.07
N SER A 138 -3.62 -13.85 -0.58
CA SER A 138 -2.56 -13.43 -1.50
C SER A 138 -1.26 -13.05 -0.79
N MET A 139 -1.30 -13.00 0.55
CA MET A 139 -0.18 -12.63 1.40
C MET A 139 -0.04 -13.58 2.59
N THR A 140 1.19 -14.01 2.89
CA THR A 140 1.53 -14.73 4.13
C THR A 140 2.14 -13.77 5.16
N PHE A 141 2.26 -14.17 6.43
CA PHE A 141 2.99 -13.34 7.39
C PHE A 141 4.47 -13.70 7.36
N GLY A 142 5.30 -12.78 6.86
CA GLY A 142 6.74 -12.89 6.83
C GLY A 142 7.42 -11.52 6.96
N LEU A 143 8.74 -11.52 6.95
CA LEU A 143 9.52 -10.29 7.10
C LEU A 143 9.17 -9.19 6.07
N PRO A 144 8.94 -9.49 4.78
CA PRO A 144 8.52 -8.47 3.81
C PRO A 144 7.20 -7.76 4.14
N GLN A 145 6.29 -8.43 4.83
CA GLN A 145 4.95 -7.93 5.18
C GLN A 145 4.94 -7.17 6.50
N VAL A 146 5.80 -7.54 7.46
CA VAL A 146 5.87 -6.86 8.76
C VAL A 146 6.18 -5.37 8.58
N PHE A 147 7.05 -5.02 7.64
CA PHE A 147 7.44 -3.63 7.40
C PHE A 147 6.25 -2.69 7.08
N PRO A 148 5.43 -2.94 6.03
CA PRO A 148 4.27 -2.09 5.74
C PRO A 148 3.22 -2.08 6.85
N PHE A 149 2.98 -3.21 7.53
CA PHE A 149 2.04 -3.24 8.67
C PHE A 149 2.52 -2.38 9.84
N THR A 150 3.80 -2.45 10.20
CA THR A 150 4.36 -1.65 11.29
C THR A 150 4.25 -0.16 10.98
N LEU A 151 4.63 0.26 9.76
CA LEU A 151 4.55 1.67 9.37
C LEU A 151 3.11 2.19 9.37
N ALA A 152 2.18 1.43 8.79
CA ALA A 152 0.77 1.81 8.76
C ALA A 152 0.18 1.87 10.18
N THR A 153 0.46 0.87 11.02
CA THR A 153 -0.04 0.83 12.41
C THR A 153 0.50 1.99 13.24
N CYS A 154 1.79 2.30 13.11
CA CYS A 154 2.38 3.47 13.77
C CYS A 154 1.67 4.76 13.36
N ALA A 155 1.41 4.98 12.06
CA ALA A 155 0.69 6.16 11.60
C ALA A 155 -0.77 6.19 12.09
N LEU A 156 -1.46 5.04 12.07
CA LEU A 156 -2.86 4.92 12.50
C LEU A 156 -3.06 5.21 13.99
N ILE A 157 -2.06 4.90 14.83
CA ILE A 157 -2.09 5.23 16.26
C ILE A 157 -1.59 6.66 16.49
N TRP A 158 -0.45 7.01 15.91
CA TRP A 158 0.23 8.26 16.22
C TRP A 158 -0.53 9.48 15.73
N MET A 159 -1.01 9.48 14.49
CA MET A 159 -1.65 10.65 13.90
C MET A 159 -2.88 11.12 14.73
N PRO A 160 -3.86 10.27 15.07
CA PRO A 160 -4.98 10.69 15.91
C PRO A 160 -4.54 11.26 17.27
N LEU A 161 -3.52 10.66 17.91
CA LEU A 161 -3.03 11.10 19.22
C LEU A 161 -2.40 12.50 19.21
N VAL A 162 -1.77 12.89 18.11
CA VAL A 162 -1.14 14.22 17.99
C VAL A 162 -1.95 15.21 17.17
N ARG A 163 -3.17 14.87 16.77
CA ARG A 163 -3.98 15.68 15.85
C ARG A 163 -4.13 17.12 16.31
N ASP A 164 -4.49 17.33 17.58
CA ASP A 164 -4.73 18.67 18.14
C ASP A 164 -3.44 19.50 18.30
N TYR A 165 -2.27 18.85 18.30
CA TYR A 165 -0.98 19.56 18.27
C TYR A 165 -0.71 20.15 16.88
N TYR A 166 -1.19 19.49 15.83
CA TYR A 166 -0.89 19.85 14.44
C TYR A 166 -1.98 20.70 13.81
N VAL A 167 -3.25 20.30 13.92
CA VAL A 167 -4.38 20.90 13.23
C VAL A 167 -4.81 22.17 13.95
N THR A 168 -4.75 23.30 13.26
CA THR A 168 -5.18 24.61 13.78
C THR A 168 -6.31 25.23 12.98
N VAL A 169 -6.57 24.72 11.77
CA VAL A 169 -7.67 25.13 10.88
C VAL A 169 -8.47 23.87 10.55
N TYR A 170 -9.78 23.87 10.84
CA TYR A 170 -10.65 22.70 10.69
C TYR A 170 -11.43 22.69 9.37
#